data_AF-A0A1Q3DK16-F1
#
_entry.id   AF-A0A1Q3DK16-F1
#
_cell.length_a   1.000
_cell.length_b   1.000
_cell.length_c   1.000
_cell.angle_alpha   90.00
_cell.angle_beta   90.00
_cell.angle_gamma   90.00
#
_symmetry.space_group_name_H-M   'P 1'
#
loop_
_entity.id
_entity.type
_entity.pdbx_description
1 polymer ?
#
loop_
_entity_poly.entity_id
_entity_poly.type
_entity_poly.pdbx_seq_one_letter_code
_entity_poly.pdbx_strand_id
1 'polypeptide(L)'
;RSVKDILAKKWGKVGRFSIHIVENGVFIVKFEQGQARDWVLDNGPWDVWGYHLVLRKWSLGMPLNLGGCKTLPVWVKLMGVPLQYWTKIGLSYIASVLGRPL
;
A
#
# COMPACT_ATOMS: atom_id res chain seq x y z
N ARG A 1 -5.19 -1.61 22.11
CA ARG A 1 -5.02 -2.60 21.00
C ARG A 1 -3.65 -2.36 20.40
N SER A 2 -2.93 -3.37 19.89
CA SER A 2 -1.63 -3.16 19.23
C SER A 2 -1.79 -3.01 17.71
N VAL A 3 -0.77 -2.45 17.03
CA VAL A 3 -0.70 -2.40 15.56
C VAL A 3 -0.85 -3.80 14.95
N LYS A 4 -0.20 -4.79 15.58
CA LYS A 4 -0.25 -6.20 15.18
C LYS A 4 -1.68 -6.75 15.17
N ASP A 5 -2.49 -6.44 16.19
CA ASP A 5 -3.87 -6.94 16.28
C ASP A 5 -4.76 -6.37 15.18
N ILE A 6 -4.56 -5.09 14.83
CA ILE A 6 -5.34 -4.44 13.76
C ILE A 6 -4.97 -5.02 12.41
N LEU A 7 -3.68 -5.17 12.14
CA LEU A 7 -3.20 -5.75 10.90
C LEU A 7 -3.59 -7.22 10.77
N ALA A 8 -3.55 -8.00 11.86
CA ALA A 8 -4.03 -9.38 11.86
C ALA A 8 -5.52 -9.47 11.48
N LYS A 9 -6.35 -8.54 11.95
CA LYS A 9 -7.77 -8.50 11.56
C LYS A 9 -7.97 -8.14 10.08
N LYS A 10 -7.15 -7.25 9.53
CA LYS A 10 -7.26 -6.78 8.14
C LYS A 10 -6.67 -7.75 7.13
N TRP A 11 -5.45 -8.23 7.39
CA TRP A 11 -4.66 -9.03 6.44
C TRP A 11 -4.67 -10.53 6.76
N GLY A 12 -5.09 -10.94 7.95
CA GLY A 12 -5.04 -12.35 8.37
C GLY A 12 -5.90 -13.29 7.53
N LYS A 13 -6.94 -12.78 6.86
CA LYS A 13 -7.75 -13.54 5.88
C LYS A 13 -7.06 -13.69 4.53
N VAL A 14 -6.14 -12.79 4.20
CA VAL A 14 -5.40 -12.78 2.92
C VAL A 14 -4.25 -13.78 2.97
N GLY A 15 -3.57 -13.86 4.11
CA GLY A 15 -2.50 -14.82 4.32
C GLY A 15 -1.84 -14.68 5.67
N ARG A 16 -0.97 -15.65 6.00
CA ARG A 16 -0.13 -15.59 7.19
C ARG A 16 1.04 -14.64 6.98
N PHE A 17 1.33 -13.87 8.01
CA PHE A 17 2.44 -12.93 8.02
C PHE A 17 2.97 -12.69 9.44
N SER A 18 4.18 -12.16 9.51
CA SER A 18 4.82 -11.69 10.74
C SER A 18 5.15 -10.21 10.61
N ILE A 19 5.11 -9.49 11.74
CA ILE A 19 5.46 -8.07 11.81
C ILE A 19 6.68 -7.93 12.72
N HIS A 20 7.70 -7.25 12.21
CA HIS A 20 8.87 -6.84 12.95
C HIS A 20 8.81 -5.32 13.08
N ILE A 21 8.82 -4.84 14.32
CA ILE A 21 8.86 -3.41 14.61
C ILE A 21 10.32 -2.98 14.48
N VAL A 22 10.58 -1.99 13.65
CA VAL A 22 11.92 -1.39 13.54
C VAL A 22 11.96 -0.26 14.56
N GLU A 23 11.76 0.99 14.14
CA GLU A 23 11.66 2.17 15.01
C GLU A 23 10.83 3.25 14.32
N ASN A 24 10.41 4.29 15.06
CA ASN A 24 9.77 5.50 14.53
C ASN A 24 8.53 5.24 13.64
N GLY A 25 7.69 4.26 14.00
CA GLY A 25 6.49 3.92 13.22
C GLY A 25 6.77 3.16 11.92
N VAL A 26 8.00 2.66 11.73
CA VAL A 26 8.36 1.79 10.60
C VAL A 26 8.22 0.32 11.01
N PHE A 27 7.54 -0.44 10.14
CA PHE A 27 7.28 -1.86 10.33
C PHE A 27 7.78 -2.64 9.12
N ILE A 28 8.38 -3.80 9.36
CA ILE A 28 8.67 -4.79 8.32
C ILE A 28 7.65 -5.91 8.43
N VAL A 29 6.94 -6.15 7.34
CA VAL A 29 5.90 -7.19 7.25
C VAL A 29 6.39 -8.28 6.32
N LYS A 30 6.54 -9.50 6.84
CA LYS A 30 6.95 -10.67 6.06
C LYS A 30 5.75 -11.59 5.90
N PHE A 31 5.27 -11.70 4.66
CA PHE A 31 4.25 -12.67 4.27
C PHE A 31 4.89 -14.03 3.94
N GLU A 32 4.20 -15.11 4.24
CA GLU A 32 4.60 -16.46 3.82
C GLU A 32 4.44 -16.66 2.31
N GLN A 33 3.46 -15.99 1.70
CA GLN A 33 3.12 -16.12 0.30
C GLN A 33 3.26 -14.78 -0.42
N GLY A 34 3.94 -14.79 -1.58
CA GLY A 34 4.10 -13.60 -2.42
C GLY A 34 2.78 -13.01 -2.89
N GLN A 35 1.80 -13.87 -3.23
CA GLN A 35 0.46 -13.45 -3.65
C GLN A 35 -0.27 -12.68 -2.55
N ALA A 36 -0.16 -13.10 -1.28
CA ALA A 36 -0.78 -12.39 -0.17
C ALA A 36 -0.15 -11.01 0.05
N ARG A 37 1.18 -10.90 -0.10
CA ARG A 37 1.88 -9.61 -0.09
C ARG A 37 1.36 -8.70 -1.21
N ASP A 38 1.33 -9.21 -2.43
CA ASP A 38 0.95 -8.41 -3.61
C ASP A 38 -0.52 -7.97 -3.51
N TRP A 39 -1.41 -8.86 -3.06
CA TRP A 39 -2.80 -8.50 -2.80
C TRP A 39 -2.93 -7.37 -1.77
N VAL A 40 -2.18 -7.43 -0.66
CA VAL A 40 -2.18 -6.36 0.36
C VAL A 40 -1.61 -5.06 -0.22
N LEU A 41 -0.58 -5.14 -1.06
CA LEU A 41 -0.04 -3.97 -1.75
C LEU A 41 -1.03 -3.38 -2.75
N ASP A 42 -1.86 -4.16 -3.42
CA ASP A 42 -2.75 -3.67 -4.48
C ASP A 42 -4.11 -3.18 -3.94
N ASN A 43 -4.57 -3.72 -2.80
CA ASN A 43 -5.91 -3.48 -2.24
C ASN A 43 -5.92 -2.51 -1.04
N GLY A 44 -5.00 -1.54 -1.01
CA GLY A 44 -5.02 -0.43 -0.05
C GLY A 44 -6.14 0.60 -0.32
N PRO A 45 -6.30 1.64 0.51
CA PRO A 45 -5.44 2.07 1.61
C PRO A 45 -5.67 1.30 2.92
N TRP A 46 -4.67 1.30 3.81
CA TRP A 46 -4.72 0.59 5.09
C TRP A 46 -4.52 1.52 6.27
N ASP A 47 -5.48 1.54 7.20
CA ASP A 47 -5.37 2.42 8.37
C ASP A 47 -5.07 1.68 9.68
N VAL A 48 -4.31 2.33 10.56
CA VAL A 48 -4.13 1.91 11.95
C VAL A 48 -4.36 3.12 12.85
N TRP A 49 -5.36 3.04 13.73
CA TRP A 49 -5.78 4.14 14.62
C TRP A 49 -6.05 5.47 13.91
N GLY A 50 -6.59 5.43 12.70
CA GLY A 50 -6.88 6.65 11.91
C GLY A 50 -5.66 7.21 11.16
N TYR A 51 -4.48 6.59 11.28
CA TYR A 51 -3.32 6.93 10.46
C TYR A 51 -3.21 6.00 9.25
N HIS A 52 -3.11 6.59 8.06
CA HIS A 52 -2.86 5.86 6.81
C HIS A 52 -1.47 5.23 6.83
N LEU A 53 -1.40 3.93 6.54
CA LEU A 53 -0.14 3.23 6.35
C LEU A 53 0.37 3.42 4.93
N VAL A 54 1.64 3.76 4.86
CA VAL A 54 2.43 3.73 3.64
C VAL A 54 3.00 2.32 3.47
N LEU A 55 2.56 1.62 2.44
CA LEU A 55 3.12 0.32 2.08
C LEU A 55 4.06 0.44 0.89
N ARG A 56 5.19 -0.27 0.96
CA ARG A 56 6.16 -0.38 -0.13
C ARG A 56 6.77 -1.77 -0.14
N LYS A 57 7.02 -2.31 -1.32
CA LYS A 57 7.72 -3.58 -1.46
C LYS A 57 9.17 -3.42 -0.99
N TRP A 58 9.63 -4.34 -0.15
CA TRP A 58 11.01 -4.35 0.33
C TRP A 58 11.99 -4.57 -0.82
N SER A 59 13.09 -3.81 -0.82
CA SER A 59 14.23 -4.01 -1.71
C SER A 59 15.53 -3.93 -0.91
N LEU A 60 16.56 -4.66 -1.36
CA LEU A 60 17.88 -4.60 -0.74
C LEU A 60 18.42 -3.16 -0.81
N GLY A 61 19.00 -2.66 0.28
CA GLY A 61 19.54 -1.29 0.38
C GLY A 61 18.48 -0.21 0.62
N MET A 62 17.20 -0.58 0.82
CA MET A 62 16.16 0.39 1.13
C MET A 62 16.35 0.99 2.54
N PRO A 63 16.36 2.33 2.69
CA PRO A 63 16.51 2.95 4.00
C PRO A 63 15.29 2.66 4.86
N LEU A 64 15.48 2.18 6.08
CA LEU A 64 14.41 1.86 7.04
C LEU A 64 13.85 3.08 7.77
N ASN A 65 14.04 4.28 7.23
CA ASN A 65 13.51 5.52 7.78
C ASN A 65 12.41 6.10 6.89
N LEU A 66 11.52 6.89 7.49
CA LEU A 66 10.48 7.64 6.79
C LEU A 66 11.08 8.74 5.89
N GLY A 67 12.22 9.32 6.28
CA GLY A 67 12.85 10.44 5.59
C GLY A 67 13.35 10.15 4.16
N GLY A 68 13.52 8.89 3.78
CA GLY A 68 13.89 8.49 2.41
C GLY A 68 12.73 8.40 1.42
N CYS A 69 11.48 8.57 1.85
CA CYS A 69 10.31 8.42 0.97
C CYS A 69 10.07 9.70 0.16
N LYS A 70 10.57 9.75 -1.08
CA LYS A 70 10.35 10.87 -2.01
C LYS A 70 9.02 10.77 -2.77
N THR A 71 8.50 9.56 -2.93
CA THR A 71 7.27 9.25 -3.67
C THR A 71 6.47 8.20 -2.92
N LEU A 72 5.14 8.39 -2.91
CA LEU A 72 4.20 7.52 -2.21
C LEU A 72 3.12 7.04 -3.18
N PRO A 73 2.90 5.72 -3.34
CA PRO A 73 1.73 5.24 -4.06
C PRO A 73 0.47 5.59 -3.26
N VAL A 74 -0.51 6.19 -3.94
CA VAL A 74 -1.83 6.52 -3.38
C VAL A 74 -2.93 5.87 -4.20
N TRP A 75 -3.95 5.37 -3.52
CA TRP A 75 -5.15 4.84 -4.17
C TRP A 75 -6.16 5.96 -4.35
N VAL A 76 -6.57 6.16 -5.60
CA VAL A 76 -7.54 7.19 -5.97
C VAL A 76 -8.77 6.53 -6.57
N LYS A 77 -9.96 6.98 -6.15
CA LYS A 77 -11.21 6.56 -6.76
C LYS A 77 -11.67 7.62 -7.76
N LEU A 78 -11.52 7.32 -9.05
CA LEU A 78 -12.06 8.18 -10.11
C LEU A 78 -13.58 7.99 -10.17
N MET A 79 -14.33 9.09 -10.12
CA MET A 79 -15.79 9.09 -10.19
C MET A 79 -16.27 9.89 -11.39
N GLY A 80 -17.37 9.46 -12.01
CA GLY A 80 -17.95 10.17 -13.17
C GLY A 80 -17.12 10.09 -14.45
N VAL A 81 -16.22 9.10 -14.58
CA VAL A 81 -15.41 8.91 -15.80
C VAL A 81 -16.32 8.46 -16.95
N PRO A 82 -16.42 9.23 -18.07
CA PRO A 82 -17.21 8.82 -19.22
C PRO A 82 -16.72 7.48 -19.79
N LEU A 83 -17.64 6.65 -20.27
CA LEU A 83 -17.35 5.27 -20.71
C LEU A 83 -16.25 5.19 -21.78
N GLN A 84 -16.16 6.20 -22.67
CA GLN A 84 -15.11 6.28 -23.71
C GLN A 84 -13.68 6.31 -23.15
N TYR A 85 -13.49 6.73 -21.89
CA TYR A 85 -12.19 6.77 -21.21
C TYR A 85 -11.91 5.53 -20.36
N TRP A 86 -12.79 4.53 -20.34
CA TRP A 86 -12.59 3.26 -19.60
C TRP A 86 -11.62 2.32 -20.32
N THR A 87 -10.48 2.86 -20.70
CA THR A 87 -9.36 2.13 -21.31
C THR A 87 -8.12 2.37 -20.46
N LYS A 88 -7.13 1.47 -20.56
CA LYS A 88 -5.85 1.65 -19.85
C LYS A 88 -5.22 3.02 -20.15
N ILE A 89 -5.27 3.44 -21.41
CA ILE A 89 -4.72 4.73 -21.86
C ILE A 89 -5.56 5.89 -21.31
N GLY A 90 -6.89 5.84 -21.41
CA GLY A 90 -7.77 6.90 -20.92
C GLY A 90 -7.69 7.11 -19.41
N LEU A 91 -7.72 6.03 -18.64
CA LEU A 91 -7.59 6.09 -17.18
C LEU A 91 -6.19 6.56 -16.74
N SER A 92 -5.14 6.09 -17.42
CA SER A 92 -3.76 6.54 -17.17
C SER A 92 -3.61 8.04 -17.46
N TYR A 93 -4.19 8.53 -18.57
CA TYR A 93 -4.19 9.95 -18.89
C TYR A 93 -4.88 10.78 -17.80
N ILE A 94 -6.06 10.37 -17.32
CA ILE A 94 -6.76 11.09 -16.23
C ILE A 94 -5.93 11.06 -14.94
N ALA A 95 -5.41 9.90 -14.56
CA ALA A 95 -4.59 9.73 -13.36
C ALA A 95 -3.26 10.51 -13.43
N SER A 96 -2.75 10.79 -14.65
CA SER A 96 -1.49 11.51 -14.85
C SER A 96 -1.51 12.95 -14.31
N VAL A 97 -2.69 13.54 -14.15
CA VAL A 97 -2.86 14.86 -13.52
C VAL A 97 -2.51 14.83 -12.03
N LEU A 98 -2.74 13.70 -11.37
CA LEU A 98 -2.47 13.52 -9.94
C LEU A 98 -1.03 13.10 -9.66
N GLY A 99 -0.34 12.52 -10.66
CA GLY A 99 1.02 12.05 -10.49
C GLY A 99 1.42 11.07 -11.59
N ARG A 100 2.28 10.10 -11.25
CA ARG A 100 2.67 9.03 -12.17
C ARG A 100 1.74 7.83 -11.94
N PRO A 101 0.87 7.49 -12.90
CA PRO A 101 0.05 6.28 -12.81
C PRO A 101 0.93 5.03 -12.75
N LEU A 102 0.49 4.02 -12.00
CA LEU A 102 1.16 2.72 -11.90
C LEU A 102 0.80 1.79 -13.06
#